data_AF-A0A142FSQ2-F1
#
_entry.id   AF-A0A142FSQ2-F1
#
_cell.length_a   1.000
_cell.length_b   1.000
_cell.length_c   1.000
_cell.angle_alpha   90.00
_cell.angle_beta   90.00
_cell.angle_gamma   90.00
#
_symmetry.space_group_name_H-M   'P 1'
#
loop_
_entity.id
_entity.type
_entity.pdbx_description
1 polymer ?
#
loop_
_entity_poly.entity_id
_entity_poly.type
_entity_poly.pdbx_seq_one_letter_code
_entity_poly.pdbx_strand_id
1 'polypeptide(L)'
;MKTRFALTFALLLPALPALADDQANAAQTALLAASCANCHGTDGKLAGVIPAIANRPATALENQLMEFKHSDSTRATVMPRIAKGYSDDELKALAQYFSRIGSAQQR
;
A
#
# COMPACT_ATOMS: atom_id res chain seq x y z
N MET A 1 63.28 -22.64 -1.06
CA MET A 1 62.00 -23.32 -1.39
C MET A 1 60.88 -22.43 -0.87
N LYS A 2 60.27 -21.58 -1.72
CA LYS A 2 58.94 -21.79 -2.34
C LYS A 2 57.91 -22.16 -1.25
N THR A 3 57.01 -21.27 -0.82
CA THR A 3 55.83 -20.89 -1.61
C THR A 3 55.11 -19.67 -1.01
N ARG A 4 54.60 -18.84 -1.92
CA ARG A 4 53.72 -17.70 -1.69
C ARG A 4 52.31 -18.23 -1.42
N PHE A 5 51.60 -17.70 -0.42
CA PHE A 5 50.15 -17.81 -0.35
C PHE A 5 49.56 -16.41 -0.16
N ALA A 6 49.40 -15.73 -1.29
CA ALA A 6 48.43 -14.66 -1.43
C ALA A 6 47.12 -15.33 -1.83
N LEU A 7 46.09 -15.25 -1.00
CA LEU A 7 44.71 -15.37 -1.44
C LEU A 7 43.88 -14.44 -0.56
N THR A 8 43.83 -13.20 -1.02
CA THR A 8 42.81 -12.21 -0.73
C THR A 8 41.44 -12.86 -0.91
N PHE A 9 40.76 -13.17 0.18
CA PHE A 9 39.36 -13.56 0.15
C PHE A 9 38.54 -12.29 -0.09
N ALA A 10 38.37 -11.94 -1.36
CA ALA A 10 37.48 -10.87 -1.78
C ALA A 10 36.05 -11.30 -1.44
N LEU A 11 35.56 -10.83 -0.30
CA LEU A 11 34.17 -10.96 0.13
C LEU A 11 33.33 -10.05 -0.78
N LEU A 12 32.92 -10.58 -1.94
CA LEU A 12 31.91 -9.92 -2.77
C LEU A 12 30.55 -10.05 -2.06
N LEU A 13 30.18 -8.99 -1.34
CA LEU A 13 28.82 -8.77 -0.89
C LEU A 13 27.93 -8.55 -2.14
N PRO A 14 26.90 -9.37 -2.38
CA PRO A 14 26.01 -9.15 -3.51
C PRO A 14 25.18 -7.89 -3.25
N ALA A 15 25.09 -7.02 -4.26
CA ALA A 15 24.20 -5.88 -4.25
C ALA A 15 22.75 -6.36 -4.22
N LEU A 16 22.04 -6.14 -3.11
CA LEU A 16 20.61 -6.36 -2.94
C LEU A 16 19.82 -5.05 -2.72
N PRO A 17 19.93 -4.01 -3.57
CA PRO A 17 19.18 -2.78 -3.32
C PRO A 17 17.69 -2.87 -3.72
N ALA A 18 17.29 -3.85 -4.54
CA ALA A 18 15.94 -3.85 -5.13
C ALA A 18 14.81 -4.32 -4.18
N LEU A 19 15.10 -5.17 -3.19
CA LEU A 19 14.07 -5.72 -2.30
C LEU A 19 13.73 -4.79 -1.13
N ALA A 20 14.67 -3.92 -0.74
CA ALA A 20 14.49 -3.02 0.40
C ALA A 20 13.44 -1.94 0.13
N ASP A 21 13.39 -1.41 -1.09
CA ASP A 21 12.48 -0.32 -1.48
C ASP A 21 11.01 -0.80 -1.52
N ASP A 22 10.77 -1.98 -2.09
CA ASP A 22 9.43 -2.57 -2.21
C ASP A 22 8.85 -2.94 -0.83
N GLN A 23 9.67 -3.51 0.06
CA GLN A 23 9.25 -3.83 1.43
C GLN A 23 8.98 -2.56 2.26
N ALA A 24 9.79 -1.51 2.10
CA ALA A 24 9.57 -0.24 2.78
C ALA A 24 8.25 0.41 2.33
N ASN A 25 7.95 0.37 1.03
CA ASN A 25 6.71 0.89 0.48
C ASN A 25 5.48 0.09 0.94
N ALA A 26 5.59 -1.24 1.01
CA ALA A 26 4.54 -2.10 1.54
C ALA A 26 4.24 -1.84 3.01
N ALA A 27 5.28 -1.68 3.85
CA ALA A 27 5.13 -1.35 5.26
C ALA A 27 4.49 0.04 5.44
N GLN A 28 4.93 1.03 4.67
CA GLN A 28 4.33 2.37 4.68
C GLN A 28 2.85 2.32 4.29
N THR A 29 2.51 1.59 3.22
CA THR A 29 1.12 1.44 2.78
C THR A 29 0.26 0.79 3.87
N ALA A 30 0.77 -0.23 4.57
CA ALA A 30 0.04 -0.87 5.67
C ALA A 30 -0.21 0.10 6.84
N LEU A 31 0.78 0.95 7.18
CA LEU A 31 0.62 2.00 8.19
C LEU A 31 -0.44 3.03 7.77
N LEU A 32 -0.42 3.48 6.51
CA LEU A 32 -1.43 4.40 5.99
C LEU A 32 -2.83 3.75 5.99
N ALA A 33 -2.94 2.47 5.63
CA ALA A 33 -4.20 1.74 5.60
C ALA A 33 -4.81 1.56 6.99
N ALA A 34 -4.00 1.50 8.04
CA ALA A 34 -4.47 1.38 9.42
C ALA A 34 -5.34 2.58 9.84
N SER A 35 -5.07 3.78 9.32
CA SER A 35 -5.89 4.97 9.64
C SER A 35 -7.31 4.88 9.06
N CYS A 36 -7.50 4.12 7.98
CA CYS A 36 -8.79 3.93 7.32
C CYS A 36 -9.77 3.10 8.18
N ALA A 37 -9.24 2.25 9.07
CA ALA A 37 -10.03 1.33 9.88
C ALA A 37 -10.94 2.03 10.89
N ASN A 38 -10.59 3.26 11.29
CA ASN A 38 -11.41 4.08 12.20
C ASN A 38 -12.82 4.37 11.64
N CYS A 39 -12.96 4.38 10.32
CA CYS A 39 -14.21 4.68 9.63
C CYS A 39 -14.74 3.45 8.87
N HIS A 40 -13.87 2.75 8.15
CA HIS A 40 -14.24 1.63 7.28
C HIS A 40 -14.18 0.26 7.99
N GLY A 41 -13.91 0.26 9.30
CA GLY A 41 -13.74 -0.95 10.12
C GLY A 41 -12.40 -1.66 9.90
N THR A 42 -12.12 -2.66 10.73
CA THR A 42 -10.95 -3.51 10.59
C THR A 42 -10.87 -4.08 9.18
N ASP A 43 -9.69 -3.99 8.56
CA ASP A 43 -9.46 -4.39 7.18
C ASP A 43 -10.35 -3.69 6.13
N GLY A 44 -11.07 -2.62 6.48
CA GLY A 44 -12.01 -1.97 5.56
C GLY A 44 -13.29 -2.77 5.28
N LYS A 45 -13.66 -3.69 6.20
CA LYS A 45 -14.78 -4.64 6.03
C LYS A 45 -16.13 -4.16 6.61
N LEU A 46 -16.22 -2.97 7.20
CA LEU A 46 -17.48 -2.47 7.76
C LEU A 46 -18.50 -2.24 6.64
N ALA A 47 -19.63 -2.94 6.72
CA ALA A 47 -20.77 -2.74 5.83
C ALA A 47 -21.88 -2.02 6.59
N GLY A 48 -21.89 -0.68 6.52
CA GLY A 48 -22.91 0.15 7.15
C GLY A 48 -23.09 1.49 6.42
N VAL A 49 -23.33 2.57 7.17
CA VAL A 49 -23.41 3.94 6.60
C VAL A 49 -22.09 4.32 5.93
N ILE A 50 -20.97 3.91 6.53
CA ILE A 50 -19.66 3.95 5.88
C ILE A 50 -19.50 2.63 5.11
N PRO A 51 -19.24 2.68 3.79
CA PRO A 51 -19.19 1.48 2.97
C PRO A 51 -17.91 0.70 3.18
N ALA A 52 -17.98 -0.61 2.94
CA ALA A 52 -16.81 -1.47 2.89
C ALA A 52 -15.95 -1.12 1.67
N ILE A 53 -14.63 -1.12 1.88
CA ILE A 53 -13.61 -0.89 0.85
C ILE A 53 -12.79 -2.15 0.55
N ALA A 54 -12.86 -3.15 1.43
CA ALA A 54 -12.25 -4.46 1.23
C ALA A 54 -12.81 -5.19 -0.01
N ASN A 55 -11.96 -5.97 -0.67
CA ASN A 55 -12.31 -6.86 -1.79
C ASN A 55 -12.99 -6.15 -2.99
N ARG A 56 -12.79 -4.84 -3.11
CA ARG A 56 -13.21 -4.05 -4.26
C ARG A 56 -12.13 -4.10 -5.35
N PRO A 57 -12.47 -4.07 -6.65
CA PRO A 57 -11.46 -3.99 -7.71
C PRO A 57 -10.53 -2.79 -7.50
N ALA A 58 -9.21 -3.02 -7.59
CA ALA A 58 -8.21 -1.98 -7.32
C ALA A 58 -8.43 -0.73 -8.20
N THR A 59 -8.71 -0.91 -9.49
CA THR A 59 -8.97 0.19 -10.43
C THR A 59 -10.21 0.99 -10.06
N ALA A 60 -11.25 0.34 -9.54
CA ALA A 60 -12.46 1.03 -9.10
C ALA A 60 -12.22 1.85 -7.83
N LEU A 61 -11.44 1.32 -6.88
CA LEU A 61 -11.04 2.06 -5.69
C LEU A 61 -10.14 3.24 -6.03
N GLU A 62 -9.12 3.02 -6.87
CA GLU A 62 -8.19 4.06 -7.31
C GLU A 62 -8.94 5.21 -7.99
N ASN A 63 -9.79 4.92 -8.97
CA ASN A 63 -10.58 5.95 -9.66
C ASN A 63 -11.43 6.77 -8.70
N GLN A 64 -12.07 6.10 -7.72
CA GLN A 64 -12.91 6.78 -6.74
C GLN A 64 -12.08 7.65 -5.79
N LEU A 65 -10.91 7.20 -5.36
CA LEU A 65 -9.99 7.98 -4.53
C LEU A 65 -9.42 9.19 -5.29
N MET A 66 -9.08 9.01 -6.57
CA MET A 66 -8.63 10.09 -7.44
C MET A 66 -9.75 11.12 -7.68
N GLU A 67 -10.99 10.66 -7.88
CA GLU A 67 -12.16 11.54 -7.98
C GLU A 67 -12.33 12.36 -6.70
N PHE A 68 -12.22 11.72 -5.52
CA PHE A 68 -12.30 12.41 -4.23
C PHE A 68 -11.19 13.45 -4.04
N LYS A 69 -9.98 13.17 -4.52
CA LYS A 69 -8.85 14.10 -4.37
C LYS A 69 -8.96 15.30 -5.31
N HIS A 70 -9.21 15.02 -6.59
CA HIS A 70 -9.03 16.00 -7.67
C HIS A 70 -10.33 16.69 -8.10
N SER A 71 -11.49 16.15 -7.71
CA SER A 71 -12.80 16.71 -8.04
C SER A 71 -13.57 17.13 -6.79
N ASP A 72 -14.51 18.05 -6.94
CA ASP A 72 -15.51 18.36 -5.91
C ASP A 72 -16.61 17.28 -5.89
N SER A 73 -16.21 16.03 -5.69
CA SER A 73 -17.13 14.89 -5.67
C SER A 73 -18.13 15.05 -4.53
N THR A 74 -19.42 15.06 -4.87
CA THR A 74 -20.53 15.08 -3.91
C THR A 74 -20.95 13.67 -3.48
N ARG A 75 -20.26 12.64 -3.97
CA ARG A 75 -20.59 11.22 -3.70
C ARG A 75 -20.21 10.78 -2.28
N ALA A 76 -19.44 11.58 -1.55
CA ALA A 76 -19.10 11.33 -0.16
C ALA A 76 -18.98 12.64 0.62
N THR A 77 -19.26 12.58 1.92
CA THR A 77 -19.27 13.76 2.80
C THR A 77 -17.87 14.17 3.26
N VAL A 78 -17.06 13.20 3.70
CA VAL A 78 -15.74 13.46 4.32
C VAL A 78 -14.57 13.00 3.45
N MET A 79 -14.76 11.94 2.65
CA MET A 79 -13.67 11.34 1.87
C MET A 79 -12.95 12.30 0.90
N PRO A 80 -13.60 13.28 0.24
CA PRO A 80 -12.89 14.27 -0.57
C PRO A 80 -11.85 15.06 0.23
N ARG A 81 -12.13 15.33 1.51
CA ARG A 81 -11.20 16.02 2.40
C ARG A 81 -10.06 15.11 2.87
N ILE A 82 -10.37 13.83 3.11
CA ILE A 82 -9.38 12.82 3.50
C ILE A 82 -8.41 12.52 2.35
N ALA A 83 -8.92 12.30 1.15
CA ALA A 83 -8.12 11.94 -0.04
C ALA A 83 -7.08 13.00 -0.40
N LYS A 84 -7.37 14.29 -0.14
CA LYS A 84 -6.43 15.41 -0.34
C LYS A 84 -5.18 15.35 0.56
N GLY A 85 -5.23 14.57 1.65
CA GLY A 85 -4.09 14.37 2.55
C GLY A 85 -3.06 13.34 2.08
N TYR A 86 -3.34 12.64 0.97
CA TYR A 86 -2.47 11.59 0.42
C TYR A 86 -1.96 12.00 -0.96
N SER A 87 -0.77 11.55 -1.32
CA SER A 87 -0.24 11.59 -2.69
C SER A 87 -1.00 10.64 -3.62
N ASP A 88 -0.87 10.82 -4.93
CA ASP A 88 -1.53 9.95 -5.91
C ASP A 88 -1.00 8.51 -5.81
N ASP A 89 0.32 8.36 -5.59
CA ASP A 89 0.96 7.06 -5.40
C ASP A 89 0.48 6.34 -4.14
N GLU A 90 0.30 7.07 -3.03
CA GLU A 90 -0.27 6.50 -1.80
C GLU A 90 -1.72 6.07 -1.99
N LEU A 91 -2.55 6.86 -2.68
CA LEU A 91 -3.93 6.48 -2.96
C LEU A 91 -4.01 5.23 -3.84
N LYS A 92 -3.13 5.12 -4.83
CA LYS A 92 -2.99 3.93 -5.66
C LYS A 92 -2.54 2.71 -4.85
N ALA A 93 -1.56 2.88 -3.97
CA ALA A 93 -1.08 1.81 -3.09
C ALA A 93 -2.19 1.34 -2.13
N LEU A 94 -2.96 2.27 -1.55
CA LEU A 94 -4.11 1.95 -0.71
C LEU A 94 -5.21 1.20 -1.48
N ALA A 95 -5.52 1.62 -2.71
CA ALA A 95 -6.47 0.90 -3.56
C ALA A 95 -6.04 -0.54 -3.83
N GLN A 96 -4.75 -0.75 -4.12
CA GLN A 96 -4.18 -2.10 -4.28
C GLN A 96 -4.24 -2.89 -2.97
N TYR A 97 -3.91 -2.27 -1.83
CA TYR A 97 -3.95 -2.89 -0.52
C TYR A 97 -5.34 -3.44 -0.19
N PHE A 98 -6.39 -2.60 -0.25
CA PHE A 98 -7.75 -3.02 0.09
C PHE A 98 -8.36 -4.01 -0.92
N SER A 99 -7.91 -4.00 -2.17
CA SER A 99 -8.34 -5.00 -3.17
C SER A 99 -7.87 -6.42 -2.84
N ARG A 100 -6.77 -6.56 -2.09
CA ARG A 100 -6.20 -7.85 -1.68
C ARG A 100 -6.80 -8.38 -0.39
N ILE A 101 -7.48 -7.52 0.36
CA ILE A 101 -8.17 -7.93 1.58
C ILE A 101 -9.39 -8.76 1.19
N GLY A 102 -9.42 -10.01 1.65
CA GLY A 102 -10.47 -10.99 1.34
C GLY A 102 -10.07 -12.03 0.29
N SER A 103 -9.14 -11.70 -0.62
CA SER A 103 -8.55 -12.66 -1.57
C SER A 103 -7.35 -13.42 -0.99
N ALA A 104 -6.62 -12.83 -0.04
CA ALA A 104 -5.52 -13.50 0.66
C ALA A 104 -5.96 -14.44 1.81
N GLN A 105 -7.17 -14.26 2.36
CA GLN A 105 -7.70 -15.02 3.51
C GLN A 105 -8.39 -16.34 3.12
N GLN A 106 -8.34 -16.72 1.84
CA GLN A 106 -8.93 -17.97 1.32
C GLN A 106 -7.88 -19.06 1.06
N ARG A 107 -6.72 -19.03 1.75
CA ARG A 107 -5.71 -20.09 1.72
C ARG A 107 -5.36 -20.56 3.12
#